data_AF-A0A8R1HME0-F1
#
_entry.id   AF-A0A8R1HME0-F1
#
_cell.length_a   1.000
_cell.length_b   1.000
_cell.length_c   1.000
_cell.angle_alpha   90.00
_cell.angle_beta   90.00
_cell.angle_gamma   90.00
#
_symmetry.space_group_name_H-M   'P 1'
#
loop_
_entity.id
_entity.type
_entity.pdbx_description
1 polymer ?
#
loop_
_entity_poly.entity_id
_entity_poly.type
_entity_poly.pdbx_seq_one_letter_code
_entity_poly.pdbx_strand_id
1 'polypeptide(L)'
;MEPTYKFGVLAGEPASLDGSKSVSVSSWEECVEECENDFECILASQKSPGQCNLFPWNTISDVKKKESGGEGMVAFRLYTNEPSCELNLPTLLHGRTYPLYPNITEAYLWRIDTLDDGYHITYMKIVQEDKMVCGNWSWNRPYADGCNPECRLSMIQLYAEPGELANPLRNFSSTNWDDCVQECYQSNRCVVVYFDEETTKCGYHQVDDILHFVQKATADSGKRGAIKVNLNNETCKYTTEQLLNGTYYMTDNSTLFVDMFWGVMGYMKYPNRLTFWSIHTYEEHYVIMFYHDEKYMLELAEIPACPINMFPMGHLTRLRPSQPLCYRLFNAPNITYVRAKTLCNRLGLDLMPPIYYEFAGSFYGGIAVKNNLLTAWSFPGERNWNVWVGLEHDNQCMNKSNAYCSGNQQWQYSNPSLAIIYYQSPRDTIDFYWGTNEPDMSSDKNCVYAHIDDKEYQYLYTAKCNTTEVDITGFYCASESQKYLLNLPKYSDVAASYGYVDHLPYD
;
A
#
# COMPACT_ATOMS: atom_id res chain seq x y z
N MET A 1 -2.39 41.09 5.59
CA MET A 1 -3.13 39.90 6.03
C MET A 1 -3.03 38.88 4.93
N GLU A 2 -2.75 37.63 5.28
CA GLU A 2 -2.76 36.52 4.33
C GLU A 2 -4.18 36.34 3.75
N PRO A 3 -4.33 35.94 2.48
CA PRO A 3 -5.62 35.67 1.88
C PRO A 3 -6.30 34.45 2.53
N THR A 4 -7.61 34.55 2.71
CA THR A 4 -8.46 33.47 3.25
C THR A 4 -9.73 33.34 2.43
N TYR A 5 -10.40 32.19 2.51
CA TYR A 5 -11.72 32.02 1.93
C TYR A 5 -12.74 32.87 2.68
N LYS A 6 -13.57 33.59 1.92
CA LYS A 6 -14.67 34.44 2.39
C LYS A 6 -15.83 34.32 1.43
N PHE A 7 -17.06 34.62 1.86
CA PHE A 7 -18.22 34.51 1.00
C PHE A 7 -18.74 35.87 0.54
N GLY A 8 -18.79 36.06 -0.78
CA GLY A 8 -19.41 37.21 -1.42
C GLY A 8 -20.89 36.94 -1.69
N VAL A 9 -21.77 37.62 -0.95
CA VAL A 9 -23.22 37.39 -0.98
C VAL A 9 -23.92 38.40 -1.88
N LEU A 10 -24.78 37.91 -2.79
CA LEU A 10 -25.54 38.72 -3.74
C LEU A 10 -26.92 38.12 -4.00
N ALA A 11 -27.83 38.92 -4.57
CA ALA A 11 -29.08 38.41 -5.11
C ALA A 11 -28.84 37.79 -6.48
N GLY A 12 -29.35 36.58 -6.68
CA GLY A 12 -29.20 35.84 -7.93
C GLY A 12 -29.71 34.41 -7.84
N GLU A 13 -29.71 33.74 -8.98
CA GLU A 13 -30.20 32.37 -9.12
C GLU A 13 -29.26 31.57 -10.04
N PRO A 14 -28.78 30.39 -9.61
CA PRO A 14 -28.07 29.47 -10.50
C PRO A 14 -28.91 29.13 -11.73
N ALA A 15 -28.29 29.08 -12.91
CA ALA A 15 -28.99 28.76 -14.15
C ALA A 15 -29.53 27.32 -14.19
N SER A 16 -28.88 26.40 -13.46
CA SER A 16 -29.35 25.04 -13.19
C SER A 16 -29.03 24.67 -11.75
N LEU A 17 -29.80 23.72 -11.20
CA LEU A 17 -29.52 23.08 -9.91
C LEU A 17 -28.82 21.73 -10.09
N ASP A 18 -28.54 21.30 -11.33
CA ASP A 18 -27.83 20.06 -11.61
C ASP A 18 -26.43 20.07 -10.99
N GLY A 19 -26.02 18.95 -10.40
CA GLY A 19 -24.74 18.84 -9.71
C GLY A 19 -24.67 19.52 -8.34
N SER A 20 -25.73 20.19 -7.90
CA SER A 20 -25.82 20.72 -6.55
C SER A 20 -26.24 19.66 -5.53
N LYS A 21 -25.77 19.83 -4.29
CA LYS A 21 -26.21 19.10 -3.12
C LYS A 21 -27.25 19.94 -2.37
N SER A 22 -28.49 19.46 -2.32
CA SER A 22 -29.53 20.11 -1.52
C SER A 22 -29.40 19.74 -0.04
N VAL A 23 -29.42 20.75 0.83
CA VAL A 23 -29.40 20.63 2.29
C VAL A 23 -30.55 21.41 2.90
N SER A 24 -31.14 20.87 3.97
CA SER A 24 -32.18 21.56 4.72
C SER A 24 -31.54 22.46 5.76
N VAL A 25 -31.89 23.74 5.74
CA VAL A 25 -31.33 24.76 6.63
C VAL A 25 -32.43 25.68 7.15
N SER A 26 -32.24 26.19 8.36
CA SER A 26 -33.18 27.10 9.02
C SER A 26 -33.01 28.56 8.58
N SER A 27 -31.82 28.95 8.09
CA SER A 27 -31.54 30.31 7.61
C SER A 27 -30.58 30.35 6.40
N TRP A 28 -30.33 31.56 5.89
CA TRP A 28 -29.34 31.80 4.84
C TRP A 28 -27.91 31.69 5.37
N GLU A 29 -27.67 32.16 6.59
CA GLU A 29 -26.36 32.08 7.25
C GLU A 29 -25.94 30.63 7.41
N GLU A 30 -26.86 29.75 7.81
CA GLU A 30 -26.62 28.31 7.89
C GLU A 30 -26.35 27.69 6.50
N CYS A 31 -26.99 28.17 5.44
CA CYS A 31 -26.68 27.74 4.07
C CYS A 31 -25.23 28.06 3.68
N VAL A 32 -24.75 29.26 4.03
CA VAL A 32 -23.37 29.67 3.75
C VAL A 32 -22.38 28.89 4.63
N GLU A 33 -22.72 28.67 5.90
CA GLU A 33 -21.90 27.87 6.82
C GLU A 33 -21.75 26.41 6.36
N GLU A 34 -22.82 25.79 5.85
CA GLU A 34 -22.75 24.45 5.24
C GLU A 34 -21.82 24.43 4.02
N CYS A 35 -21.82 25.49 3.19
CA CYS A 35 -20.86 25.63 2.09
C CYS A 35 -19.43 25.91 2.58
N GLU A 36 -19.25 26.59 3.71
CA GLU A 36 -17.94 26.83 4.31
C GLU A 36 -17.32 25.52 4.83
N ASN A 37 -18.15 24.68 5.46
CA ASN A 37 -17.79 23.36 5.98
C ASN A 37 -17.55 22.32 4.87
N ASP A 38 -18.12 22.52 3.69
CA ASP A 38 -17.86 21.70 2.51
C ASP A 38 -16.69 22.29 1.71
N PHE A 39 -15.54 21.62 1.74
CA PHE A 39 -14.32 22.11 1.09
C PHE A 39 -14.49 22.33 -0.42
N GLU A 40 -15.26 21.47 -1.10
CA GLU A 40 -15.44 21.57 -2.55
C GLU A 40 -16.48 22.63 -2.94
N CYS A 41 -17.29 23.09 -1.98
CA CYS A 41 -18.34 24.07 -2.25
C CYS A 41 -17.75 25.44 -2.59
N ILE A 42 -18.05 25.91 -3.80
CA ILE A 42 -17.64 27.23 -4.30
C ILE A 42 -18.80 28.21 -4.38
N LEU A 43 -20.04 27.72 -4.36
CA LEU A 43 -21.24 28.54 -4.38
C LEU A 43 -22.36 27.92 -3.56
N ALA A 44 -22.96 28.72 -2.68
CA ALA A 44 -24.23 28.38 -2.02
C ALA A 44 -25.37 29.15 -2.66
N SER A 45 -26.57 28.57 -2.72
CA SER A 45 -27.78 29.28 -3.17
C SER A 45 -29.00 28.94 -2.34
N GLN A 46 -29.89 29.92 -2.17
CA GLN A 46 -31.17 29.75 -1.49
C GLN A 46 -32.22 30.64 -2.14
N LYS A 47 -33.27 30.00 -2.67
CA LYS A 47 -34.42 30.70 -3.26
C LYS A 47 -35.53 30.97 -2.25
N SER A 48 -35.73 30.04 -1.33
CA SER A 48 -36.72 30.13 -0.24
C SER A 48 -36.14 29.54 1.05
N PRO A 49 -36.54 30.05 2.23
CA PRO A 49 -36.13 29.47 3.50
C PRO A 49 -36.46 27.97 3.58
N GLY A 50 -35.60 27.18 4.22
CA GLY A 50 -35.80 25.74 4.42
C GLY A 50 -34.97 24.84 3.51
N GLN A 51 -34.51 25.32 2.35
CA GLN A 51 -33.70 24.53 1.42
C GLN A 51 -32.57 25.37 0.82
N CYS A 52 -31.36 24.83 0.88
CA CYS A 52 -30.13 25.42 0.36
C CYS A 52 -29.52 24.45 -0.66
N ASN A 53 -28.94 24.97 -1.74
CA ASN A 53 -28.20 24.17 -2.71
C ASN A 53 -26.73 24.59 -2.69
N LEU A 54 -25.87 23.62 -2.41
CA LEU A 54 -24.42 23.76 -2.38
C LEU A 54 -23.86 23.28 -3.71
N PHE A 55 -23.02 24.07 -4.35
CA PHE A 55 -22.42 23.77 -5.64
C PHE A 55 -20.93 23.51 -5.46
N PRO A 56 -20.50 22.26 -5.62
CA PRO A 56 -19.09 21.91 -5.69
C PRO A 56 -18.41 22.57 -6.89
N TRP A 57 -17.08 22.65 -6.85
CA TRP A 57 -16.27 23.09 -7.99
C TRP A 57 -16.62 22.29 -9.27
N ASN A 58 -16.72 22.97 -10.42
CA ASN A 58 -17.09 22.42 -11.74
C ASN A 58 -18.52 21.87 -11.88
N THR A 59 -19.46 22.32 -11.03
CA THR A 59 -20.88 21.92 -11.13
C THR A 59 -21.80 23.01 -11.64
N ILE A 60 -21.37 24.28 -11.65
CA ILE A 60 -22.19 25.42 -12.05
C ILE A 60 -21.45 26.33 -13.04
N SER A 61 -22.08 26.68 -14.16
CA SER A 61 -21.46 27.55 -15.15
C SER A 61 -21.99 28.98 -15.11
N ASP A 62 -23.24 29.18 -14.68
CA ASP A 62 -23.92 30.47 -14.85
C ASP A 62 -24.82 30.80 -13.67
N VAL A 63 -24.80 32.05 -13.25
CA VAL A 63 -25.68 32.60 -12.21
C VAL A 63 -26.35 33.86 -12.74
N LYS A 64 -27.68 33.86 -12.79
CA LYS A 64 -28.47 35.02 -13.23
C LYS A 64 -28.53 36.06 -12.12
N LYS A 65 -28.32 37.32 -12.48
CA LYS A 65 -28.54 38.45 -11.59
C LYS A 65 -30.02 38.74 -11.40
N LYS A 66 -30.34 39.45 -10.32
CA LYS A 66 -31.71 39.87 -10.02
C LYS A 66 -32.32 40.73 -11.12
N GLU A 67 -31.54 41.64 -11.72
CA GLU A 67 -31.98 42.54 -12.79
C GLU A 67 -32.38 41.79 -14.06
N SER A 68 -31.87 40.57 -14.23
CA SER A 68 -32.12 39.67 -15.35
C SER A 68 -33.18 38.60 -15.03
N GLY A 69 -33.87 38.75 -13.89
CA GLY A 69 -34.92 37.83 -13.46
C GLY A 69 -34.45 36.66 -12.59
N GLY A 70 -33.23 36.68 -12.06
CA GLY A 70 -32.78 35.70 -11.05
C GLY A 70 -33.48 35.91 -9.70
N GLU A 71 -34.01 34.83 -9.12
CA GLU A 71 -34.69 34.83 -7.82
C GLU A 71 -33.84 34.16 -6.72
N GLY A 72 -33.72 34.81 -5.56
CA GLY A 72 -33.04 34.27 -4.38
C GLY A 72 -31.70 34.94 -4.07
N MET A 73 -30.87 34.22 -3.32
CA MET A 73 -29.55 34.65 -2.86
C MET A 73 -28.49 33.61 -3.26
N VAL A 74 -27.30 34.09 -3.57
CA VAL A 74 -26.10 33.28 -3.84
C VAL A 74 -24.92 33.79 -3.02
N ALA A 75 -24.01 32.89 -2.66
CA ALA A 75 -22.76 33.21 -1.99
C ALA A 75 -21.60 32.56 -2.74
N PHE A 76 -20.72 33.37 -3.34
CA PHE A 76 -19.49 32.88 -3.97
C PHE A 76 -18.38 32.76 -2.93
N ARG A 77 -17.65 31.65 -2.91
CA ARG A 77 -16.44 31.48 -2.10
C ARG A 77 -15.28 32.20 -2.77
N LEU A 78 -14.64 33.16 -2.12
CA LEU A 78 -13.62 34.03 -2.70
C LEU A 78 -12.36 33.96 -1.84
N TYR A 79 -11.23 33.61 -2.45
CA TYR A 79 -9.93 33.63 -1.77
C TYR A 79 -9.33 35.04 -1.86
N THR A 80 -9.35 35.79 -0.75
CA THR A 80 -8.97 37.23 -0.76
C THR A 80 -8.44 37.71 0.59
N ASN A 81 -7.61 38.75 0.54
CA ASN A 81 -7.09 39.46 1.72
C ASN A 81 -7.98 40.65 2.16
N GLU A 82 -9.02 40.99 1.39
CA GLU A 82 -10.02 42.01 1.75
C GLU A 82 -10.84 41.59 2.98
N PRO A 83 -11.17 42.50 3.93
CA PRO A 83 -11.96 42.13 5.10
C PRO A 83 -13.39 41.73 4.71
N SER A 84 -13.98 40.73 5.39
CA SER A 84 -15.28 40.15 5.02
C SER A 84 -16.42 41.17 4.98
N CYS A 85 -16.34 42.23 5.78
CA CYS A 85 -17.36 43.29 5.84
C CYS A 85 -17.23 44.36 4.74
N GLU A 86 -16.12 44.36 3.98
CA GLU A 86 -15.84 45.39 2.95
C GLU A 86 -15.39 44.75 1.62
N LEU A 87 -15.88 43.55 1.31
CA LEU A 87 -15.58 42.87 0.05
C LEU A 87 -16.01 43.72 -1.15
N ASN A 88 -15.08 44.08 -2.03
CA ASN A 88 -15.36 44.76 -3.28
C ASN A 88 -15.80 43.75 -4.35
N LEU A 89 -17.05 43.28 -4.22
CA LEU A 89 -17.62 42.26 -5.10
C LEU A 89 -17.53 42.60 -6.60
N PRO A 90 -17.73 43.85 -7.07
CA PRO A 90 -17.53 44.19 -8.47
C PRO A 90 -16.12 43.86 -9.00
N THR A 91 -15.09 44.04 -8.16
CA THR A 91 -13.69 43.74 -8.54
C THR A 91 -13.38 42.24 -8.38
N LEU A 92 -13.98 41.61 -7.37
CA LEU A 92 -13.76 40.19 -7.08
C LEU A 92 -14.46 39.26 -8.10
N LEU A 93 -15.61 39.66 -8.63
CA LEU A 93 -16.43 38.80 -9.50
C LEU A 93 -16.25 39.08 -11.01
N HIS A 94 -15.25 39.87 -11.40
CA HIS A 94 -15.02 40.20 -12.81
C HIS A 94 -13.57 39.95 -13.22
N GLY A 95 -13.35 38.85 -13.94
CA GLY A 95 -12.05 38.48 -14.51
C GLY A 95 -11.04 37.94 -13.50
N ARG A 96 -11.38 37.87 -12.21
CA ARG A 96 -10.51 37.33 -11.16
C ARG A 96 -10.60 35.83 -11.07
N THR A 97 -9.44 35.22 -10.85
CA THR A 97 -9.25 33.77 -10.73
C THR A 97 -8.99 33.40 -9.28
N TYR A 98 -9.64 32.35 -8.82
CA TYR A 98 -9.58 31.84 -7.46
C TYR A 98 -9.09 30.40 -7.45
N PRO A 99 -8.17 30.03 -6.53
CA PRO A 99 -7.80 28.65 -6.36
C PRO A 99 -8.80 27.91 -5.46
N LEU A 100 -9.11 26.65 -5.80
CA LEU A 100 -9.81 25.74 -4.88
C LEU A 100 -8.89 25.31 -3.71
N TYR A 101 -7.59 25.21 -3.96
CA TYR A 101 -6.58 24.90 -2.96
C TYR A 101 -5.62 26.08 -2.80
N PRO A 102 -5.49 26.72 -1.62
CA PRO A 102 -4.67 27.92 -1.42
C PRO A 102 -3.23 27.83 -1.94
N ASN A 103 -2.64 26.63 -1.88
CA ASN A 103 -1.26 26.36 -2.27
C ASN A 103 -1.09 25.93 -3.74
N ILE A 104 -2.17 25.84 -4.51
CA ILE A 104 -2.15 25.44 -5.92
C ILE A 104 -2.59 26.63 -6.77
N THR A 105 -1.62 27.33 -7.37
CA THR A 105 -1.87 28.57 -8.12
C THR A 105 -2.05 28.37 -9.62
N GLU A 106 -1.89 27.14 -10.12
CA GLU A 106 -1.90 26.82 -11.56
C GLU A 106 -2.97 25.80 -11.95
N ALA A 107 -3.55 25.06 -11.00
CA ALA A 107 -4.57 24.03 -11.26
C ALA A 107 -5.75 24.16 -10.30
N TYR A 108 -6.90 23.59 -10.67
CA TYR A 108 -8.15 23.71 -9.92
C TYR A 108 -8.54 25.15 -9.63
N LEU A 109 -8.30 26.00 -10.63
CA LEU A 109 -8.65 27.40 -10.58
C LEU A 109 -10.05 27.59 -11.16
N TRP A 110 -10.71 28.66 -10.76
CA TRP A 110 -11.97 29.07 -11.35
C TRP A 110 -12.03 30.58 -11.43
N ARG A 111 -12.63 31.08 -12.50
CA ARG A 111 -12.76 32.50 -12.80
C ARG A 111 -14.23 32.86 -12.84
N ILE A 112 -14.56 34.01 -12.28
CA ILE A 112 -15.91 34.57 -12.36
C ILE A 112 -15.82 35.79 -13.27
N ASP A 113 -16.61 35.77 -14.34
CA ASP A 113 -16.74 36.85 -15.30
C ASP A 113 -18.15 37.45 -15.17
N THR A 114 -18.22 38.70 -14.74
CA THR A 114 -19.48 39.44 -14.73
C THR A 114 -19.93 39.74 -16.17
N LEU A 115 -21.12 39.28 -16.54
CA LEU A 115 -21.81 39.56 -17.81
C LEU A 115 -22.98 40.52 -17.60
N ASP A 116 -23.59 40.99 -18.70
CA ASP A 116 -24.76 41.88 -18.65
C ASP A 116 -25.94 41.22 -17.92
N ASP A 117 -26.16 39.92 -18.16
CA ASP A 117 -27.28 39.16 -17.65
C ASP A 117 -26.98 38.35 -16.37
N GLY A 118 -25.70 38.23 -15.98
CA GLY A 118 -25.32 37.32 -14.90
C GLY A 118 -23.84 37.30 -14.56
N TYR A 119 -23.41 36.16 -14.04
CA TYR A 119 -22.03 35.78 -13.81
C TYR A 119 -21.78 34.47 -14.52
N HIS A 120 -20.72 34.42 -15.33
CA HIS A 120 -20.25 33.20 -15.95
C HIS A 120 -19.03 32.68 -15.18
N ILE A 121 -19.02 31.38 -14.90
CA ILE A 121 -17.98 30.72 -14.13
C ILE A 121 -17.22 29.80 -15.08
N THR A 122 -15.94 30.09 -15.25
CA THR A 122 -15.03 29.26 -16.05
C THR A 122 -14.08 28.50 -15.14
N TYR A 123 -13.97 27.19 -15.34
CA TYR A 123 -13.05 26.35 -14.61
C TYR A 123 -11.77 26.16 -15.40
N MET A 124 -10.65 26.44 -14.75
CA MET A 124 -9.31 26.23 -15.30
C MET A 124 -8.69 25.08 -14.52
N LYS A 125 -8.85 23.90 -15.09
CA LYS A 125 -8.04 22.75 -14.74
C LYS A 125 -6.86 22.79 -15.71
N ILE A 126 -5.64 23.07 -15.25
CA ILE A 126 -4.48 22.56 -16.00
C ILE A 126 -4.50 21.07 -15.75
N VAL A 127 -5.23 20.37 -16.60
CA VAL A 127 -4.93 18.99 -16.87
C VAL A 127 -3.88 19.03 -17.95
N GLN A 128 -2.87 18.17 -17.85
CA GLN A 128 -2.11 17.74 -19.01
C GLN A 128 -3.02 16.94 -19.99
N GLU A 129 -4.21 17.45 -20.30
CA GLU A 129 -5.15 16.91 -21.28
C GLU A 129 -4.72 17.41 -22.65
N ASP A 130 -3.80 16.66 -23.26
CA ASP A 130 -3.87 16.35 -24.69
C ASP A 130 -3.10 15.09 -25.09
N LYS A 131 -2.59 14.29 -24.13
CA LYS A 131 -1.89 13.03 -24.44
C LYS A 131 -2.12 11.84 -23.51
N MET A 132 -3.09 11.84 -22.59
CA MET A 132 -3.19 10.74 -21.62
C MET A 132 -4.65 10.38 -21.31
N VAL A 133 -5.22 9.49 -22.13
CA VAL A 133 -6.65 9.12 -22.08
C VAL A 133 -6.99 8.15 -20.95
N CYS A 134 -6.01 7.57 -20.25
CA CYS A 134 -6.29 6.51 -19.26
C CYS A 134 -5.23 6.33 -18.17
N GLY A 135 -5.69 6.29 -16.91
CA GLY A 135 -4.90 6.05 -15.71
C GLY A 135 -5.21 7.08 -14.64
N ASN A 136 -4.99 6.74 -13.37
CA ASN A 136 -5.20 7.61 -12.21
C ASN A 136 -4.13 8.74 -12.16
N TRP A 137 -4.03 9.53 -13.23
CA TRP A 137 -3.08 10.63 -13.37
C TRP A 137 -3.43 11.84 -12.48
N SER A 138 -4.61 11.83 -11.87
CA SER A 138 -5.00 12.80 -10.84
C SER A 138 -4.75 12.24 -9.44
N TRP A 139 -4.30 13.10 -8.53
CA TRP A 139 -4.24 12.82 -7.10
C TRP A 139 -5.62 12.50 -6.56
N ASN A 140 -5.76 11.33 -5.92
CA ASN A 140 -7.00 10.82 -5.31
C ASN A 140 -8.18 10.73 -6.29
N ARG A 141 -8.70 9.52 -6.49
CA ARG A 141 -9.95 9.27 -7.21
C ARG A 141 -11.09 9.19 -6.19
N PRO A 142 -11.85 10.28 -5.96
CA PRO A 142 -12.97 10.27 -5.01
C PRO A 142 -14.19 9.49 -5.56
N TYR A 143 -14.30 9.30 -6.88
CA TYR A 143 -15.48 8.71 -7.52
C TYR A 143 -15.15 7.58 -8.50
N ALA A 144 -16.10 6.66 -8.67
CA ALA A 144 -16.05 5.59 -9.66
C ALA A 144 -16.24 6.12 -11.10
N ASP A 145 -15.16 6.49 -11.79
CA ASP A 145 -15.12 6.57 -13.28
C ASP A 145 -15.80 5.37 -13.96
N GLY A 146 -16.52 5.66 -15.03
CA GLY A 146 -17.06 4.65 -15.94
C GLY A 146 -15.95 3.88 -16.63
N CYS A 147 -16.16 2.58 -16.82
CA CYS A 147 -15.14 1.72 -17.40
C CYS A 147 -14.90 2.06 -18.88
N ASN A 148 -13.77 2.67 -19.20
CA ASN A 148 -13.31 2.81 -20.59
C ASN A 148 -12.43 1.58 -20.94
N PRO A 149 -12.75 0.83 -22.02
CA PRO A 149 -11.95 -0.31 -22.48
C PRO A 149 -10.47 0.00 -22.75
N GLU A 150 -10.14 1.26 -23.05
CA GLU A 150 -8.76 1.74 -23.25
C GLU A 150 -8.01 1.96 -21.92
N CYS A 151 -8.70 1.91 -20.77
CA CYS A 151 -8.17 2.26 -19.44
C CYS A 151 -7.83 1.06 -18.55
N ARG A 152 -7.32 -0.01 -19.15
CA ARG A 152 -6.91 -1.24 -18.44
C ARG A 152 -5.56 -1.15 -17.73
N LEU A 153 -4.92 0.02 -17.73
CA LEU A 153 -3.67 0.29 -17.03
C LEU A 153 -3.76 1.65 -16.34
N SER A 154 -3.29 1.73 -15.09
CA SER A 154 -3.40 2.93 -14.27
C SER A 154 -2.18 3.16 -13.39
N MET A 155 -1.91 4.43 -13.08
CA MET A 155 -0.85 4.88 -12.16
C MET A 155 -1.50 5.50 -10.93
N ILE A 156 -1.71 4.76 -9.84
CA ILE A 156 -2.33 5.30 -8.63
C ILE A 156 -1.36 6.23 -7.92
N GLN A 157 -1.57 7.55 -8.00
CA GLN A 157 -0.69 8.55 -7.37
C GLN A 157 -0.98 8.71 -5.87
N LEU A 158 0.10 8.84 -5.08
CA LEU A 158 0.11 8.81 -3.62
C LEU A 158 1.24 9.69 -3.06
N TYR A 159 1.09 10.13 -1.81
CA TYR A 159 2.21 10.67 -1.05
C TYR A 159 2.91 9.48 -0.40
N ALA A 160 4.09 9.17 -0.91
CA ALA A 160 4.78 7.94 -0.57
C ALA A 160 6.29 8.05 -0.78
N GLU A 161 7.00 7.23 -0.01
CA GLU A 161 8.43 7.00 -0.14
C GLU A 161 8.76 5.50 -0.04
N PRO A 162 9.97 5.07 -0.41
CA PRO A 162 10.38 3.68 -0.23
C PRO A 162 10.23 3.24 1.22
N GLY A 163 9.68 2.04 1.44
CA GLY A 163 9.58 1.49 2.79
C GLY A 163 10.93 1.19 3.42
N GLU A 164 10.94 1.07 4.75
CA GLU A 164 12.16 0.88 5.56
C GLU A 164 12.97 -0.38 5.25
N LEU A 165 12.37 -1.35 4.53
CA LEU A 165 12.99 -2.62 4.12
C LEU A 165 13.14 -2.75 2.59
N ALA A 166 12.80 -1.71 1.83
CA ALA A 166 12.85 -1.77 0.38
C ALA A 166 14.30 -1.72 -0.13
N ASN A 167 14.57 -2.35 -1.28
CA ASN A 167 15.88 -2.23 -1.90
C ASN A 167 16.17 -0.78 -2.33
N PRO A 168 17.44 -0.44 -2.62
CA PRO A 168 17.76 0.81 -3.29
C PRO A 168 16.95 1.00 -4.58
N LEU A 169 16.48 2.22 -4.80
CA LEU A 169 15.74 2.56 -6.02
C LEU A 169 16.62 2.41 -7.27
N ARG A 170 16.00 1.90 -8.33
CA ARG A 170 16.52 2.08 -9.69
C ARG A 170 16.20 3.50 -10.12
N ASN A 171 17.01 4.08 -10.99
CA ASN A 171 16.86 5.48 -11.39
C ASN A 171 16.23 5.60 -12.78
N PHE A 172 15.34 6.58 -12.91
CA PHE A 172 14.92 7.14 -14.18
C PHE A 172 15.66 8.47 -14.43
N SER A 173 15.63 8.95 -15.67
CA SER A 173 16.29 10.21 -16.04
C SER A 173 15.44 11.46 -15.77
N SER A 174 14.15 11.27 -15.58
CA SER A 174 13.19 12.34 -15.31
C SER A 174 13.55 13.18 -14.08
N THR A 175 13.39 14.49 -14.21
CA THR A 175 13.66 15.47 -13.15
C THR A 175 12.41 16.21 -12.66
N ASN A 176 11.23 15.83 -13.15
CA ASN A 176 9.93 16.30 -12.68
C ASN A 176 8.97 15.12 -12.51
N TRP A 177 7.89 15.35 -11.77
CA TRP A 177 6.94 14.31 -11.38
C TRP A 177 6.22 13.68 -12.57
N ASP A 178 5.70 14.48 -13.50
CA ASP A 178 4.84 13.98 -14.57
C ASP A 178 5.62 13.10 -15.55
N ASP A 179 6.83 13.52 -15.93
CA ASP A 179 7.73 12.72 -16.75
C ASP A 179 8.16 11.44 -15.99
N CYS A 180 8.37 11.53 -14.67
CA CYS A 180 8.72 10.39 -13.83
C CYS A 180 7.63 9.30 -13.81
N VAL A 181 6.37 9.72 -13.65
CA VAL A 181 5.22 8.79 -13.72
C VAL A 181 5.07 8.22 -15.12
N GLN A 182 5.30 9.04 -16.16
CA GLN A 182 5.24 8.57 -17.54
C GLN A 182 6.34 7.55 -17.87
N GLU A 183 7.60 7.78 -17.46
CA GLU A 183 8.65 6.78 -17.65
C GLU A 183 8.27 5.43 -17.00
N CYS A 184 7.63 5.45 -15.82
CA CYS A 184 7.12 4.24 -15.18
C CYS A 184 5.96 3.58 -15.94
N TYR A 185 5.01 4.39 -16.44
CA TYR A 185 3.88 3.89 -17.21
C TYR A 185 4.33 3.19 -18.51
N GLN A 186 5.35 3.73 -19.20
CA GLN A 186 5.92 3.12 -20.40
C GLN A 186 6.82 1.92 -20.09
N SER A 187 7.46 1.90 -18.92
CA SER A 187 8.32 0.79 -18.51
C SER A 187 7.48 -0.42 -18.11
N ASN A 188 7.66 -1.55 -18.79
CA ASN A 188 7.03 -2.80 -18.37
C ASN A 188 7.66 -3.39 -17.09
N ARG A 189 8.73 -2.82 -16.54
CA ARG A 189 9.35 -3.30 -15.29
C ARG A 189 8.91 -2.50 -14.07
N CYS A 190 8.48 -1.25 -14.26
CA CYS A 190 8.16 -0.37 -13.15
C CYS A 190 6.82 -0.77 -12.50
N VAL A 191 6.87 -1.16 -11.22
CA VAL A 191 5.67 -1.42 -10.40
C VAL A 191 5.31 -0.18 -9.60
N VAL A 192 6.29 0.41 -8.91
CA VAL A 192 6.10 1.63 -8.12
C VAL A 192 7.20 2.61 -8.47
N VAL A 193 6.81 3.86 -8.72
CA VAL A 193 7.71 4.97 -8.93
C VAL A 193 7.65 5.94 -7.75
N TYR A 194 8.76 6.59 -7.48
CA TYR A 194 8.95 7.56 -6.42
C TYR A 194 9.64 8.81 -6.98
N PHE A 195 9.24 9.97 -6.47
CA PHE A 195 9.84 11.24 -6.79
C PHE A 195 10.02 12.07 -5.52
N ASP A 196 11.21 12.66 -5.42
CA ASP A 196 11.57 13.54 -4.32
C ASP A 196 11.77 14.96 -4.87
N GLU A 197 10.87 15.88 -4.51
CA GLU A 197 10.91 17.27 -4.97
C GLU A 197 12.17 18.01 -4.52
N GLU A 198 12.70 17.70 -3.34
CA GLU A 198 13.90 18.37 -2.79
C GLU A 198 15.14 18.02 -3.61
N THR A 199 15.27 16.74 -3.96
CA THR A 199 16.45 16.23 -4.68
C THR A 199 16.24 16.13 -6.19
N THR A 200 15.03 16.36 -6.67
CA THR A 200 14.58 16.18 -8.07
C THR A 200 14.87 14.76 -8.60
N LYS A 201 14.91 13.76 -7.72
CA LYS A 201 15.25 12.39 -8.07
C LYS A 201 14.00 11.58 -8.38
N CYS A 202 13.99 10.96 -9.56
CA CYS A 202 13.01 9.97 -9.96
C CYS A 202 13.61 8.55 -9.86
N GLY A 203 12.98 7.69 -9.07
CA GLY A 203 13.40 6.30 -8.95
C GLY A 203 12.22 5.35 -8.86
N TYR A 204 12.46 4.06 -9.10
CA TYR A 204 11.40 3.05 -9.11
C TYR A 204 11.85 1.72 -8.55
N HIS A 205 10.86 0.89 -8.22
CA HIS A 205 11.02 -0.52 -7.91
C HIS A 205 10.29 -1.39 -8.93
N GLN A 206 10.93 -2.51 -9.25
CA GLN A 206 10.33 -3.65 -9.94
C GLN A 206 10.01 -4.77 -8.92
N VAL A 207 9.36 -5.85 -9.38
CA VAL A 207 8.84 -6.91 -8.50
C VAL A 207 9.91 -7.59 -7.65
N ASP A 208 11.14 -7.74 -8.17
CA ASP A 208 12.28 -8.36 -7.50
C ASP A 208 12.99 -7.45 -6.47
N ASP A 209 12.62 -6.16 -6.37
CA ASP A 209 13.29 -5.16 -5.53
C ASP A 209 12.79 -5.13 -4.05
N ILE A 210 12.23 -6.22 -3.52
CA ILE A 210 11.72 -6.27 -2.12
C ILE A 210 10.70 -5.14 -1.85
N LEU A 211 9.74 -4.99 -2.76
CA LEU A 211 8.77 -3.89 -2.78
C LEU A 211 7.62 -4.01 -1.75
N HIS A 212 7.77 -4.84 -0.73
CA HIS A 212 6.65 -5.19 0.16
C HIS A 212 6.00 -4.01 0.85
N PHE A 213 6.77 -2.95 1.12
CA PHE A 213 6.34 -1.82 1.91
C PHE A 213 6.55 -0.53 1.13
N VAL A 214 5.46 0.16 0.83
CA VAL A 214 5.45 1.54 0.36
C VAL A 214 5.08 2.41 1.55
N GLN A 215 6.02 3.19 2.06
CA GLN A 215 5.80 4.04 3.23
C GLN A 215 4.90 5.22 2.83
N LYS A 216 3.88 5.51 3.64
CA LYS A 216 3.05 6.70 3.46
C LYS A 216 3.83 7.94 3.87
N ALA A 217 3.74 8.97 3.03
CA ALA A 217 4.26 10.29 3.31
C ALA A 217 3.10 11.30 3.47
N THR A 218 3.42 12.47 4.00
CA THR A 218 2.47 13.58 4.10
C THR A 218 2.53 14.46 2.85
N ALA A 219 1.46 15.20 2.57
CA ALA A 219 1.37 16.03 1.37
C ALA A 219 2.44 17.14 1.30
N ASP A 220 2.88 17.63 2.46
CA ASP A 220 3.89 18.67 2.63
C ASP A 220 5.34 18.15 2.58
N SER A 221 5.55 16.83 2.54
CA SER A 221 6.89 16.22 2.53
C SER A 221 7.64 16.38 1.21
N GLY A 222 6.95 16.74 0.12
CA GLY A 222 7.51 16.71 -1.24
C GLY A 222 7.85 15.31 -1.75
N LYS A 223 7.47 14.24 -1.04
CA LYS A 223 7.66 12.84 -1.45
C LYS A 223 6.40 12.33 -2.15
N ARG A 224 6.55 11.96 -3.42
CA ARG A 224 5.47 11.45 -4.27
C ARG A 224 5.78 10.01 -4.66
N GLY A 225 4.75 9.21 -4.83
CA GLY A 225 4.85 7.89 -5.43
C GLY A 225 3.63 7.53 -6.25
N ALA A 226 3.78 6.56 -7.14
CA ALA A 226 2.65 6.03 -7.89
C ALA A 226 2.78 4.53 -8.10
N ILE A 227 1.66 3.81 -7.94
CA ILE A 227 1.60 2.35 -8.08
C ILE A 227 0.93 2.02 -9.42
N LYS A 228 1.64 1.28 -10.27
CA LYS A 228 1.16 0.82 -11.57
C LYS A 228 0.29 -0.42 -11.41
N VAL A 229 -0.97 -0.35 -11.84
CA VAL A 229 -1.94 -1.45 -11.73
C VAL A 229 -2.63 -1.73 -13.06
N ASN A 230 -2.85 -3.01 -13.35
CA ASN A 230 -3.73 -3.45 -14.43
C ASN A 230 -5.17 -3.49 -13.94
N LEU A 231 -6.08 -2.82 -14.63
CA LEU A 231 -7.49 -2.75 -14.28
C LEU A 231 -8.32 -3.72 -15.13
N ASN A 232 -9.41 -4.25 -14.56
CA ASN A 232 -10.43 -5.02 -15.26
C ASN A 232 -11.75 -4.24 -15.29
N ASN A 233 -12.83 -4.85 -15.80
CA ASN A 233 -14.13 -4.21 -15.93
C ASN A 233 -14.79 -3.79 -14.60
N GLU A 234 -14.30 -4.34 -13.50
CA GLU A 234 -14.77 -4.07 -12.14
C GLU A 234 -13.87 -3.03 -11.46
N THR A 235 -12.56 -3.30 -11.36
CA THR A 235 -11.58 -2.44 -10.69
C THR A 235 -11.40 -1.10 -11.40
N CYS A 236 -11.70 -1.03 -12.70
CA CYS A 236 -11.77 0.26 -13.40
C CYS A 236 -12.79 1.23 -12.81
N LYS A 237 -13.76 0.77 -12.00
CA LYS A 237 -14.78 1.60 -11.33
C LYS A 237 -14.45 1.90 -9.87
N TYR A 238 -13.30 1.46 -9.37
CA TYR A 238 -12.97 1.58 -7.95
C TYR A 238 -12.37 2.95 -7.61
N THR A 239 -12.73 3.51 -6.46
CA THR A 239 -12.03 4.68 -5.90
C THR A 239 -10.57 4.33 -5.56
N THR A 240 -9.73 5.34 -5.29
CA THR A 240 -8.34 5.09 -4.87
C THR A 240 -8.28 4.18 -3.62
N GLU A 241 -9.16 4.39 -2.65
CA GLU A 241 -9.21 3.58 -1.43
C GLU A 241 -9.53 2.11 -1.74
N GLN A 242 -10.52 1.87 -2.59
CA GLN A 242 -10.90 0.53 -3.03
C GLN A 242 -9.75 -0.15 -3.79
N LEU A 243 -9.04 0.57 -4.66
CA LEU A 243 -7.87 0.05 -5.37
C LEU A 243 -6.72 -0.33 -4.42
N LEU A 244 -6.53 0.39 -3.32
CA LEU A 244 -5.37 0.20 -2.43
C LEU A 244 -5.64 -0.75 -1.26
N ASN A 245 -6.85 -1.26 -1.09
CA ASN A 245 -7.18 -2.05 0.10
C ASN A 245 -7.96 -3.34 -0.24
N GLY A 246 -7.22 -4.44 -0.35
CA GLY A 246 -7.78 -5.77 -0.55
C GLY A 246 -8.15 -6.11 -2.00
N THR A 247 -7.75 -5.26 -2.96
CA THR A 247 -7.96 -5.51 -4.40
C THR A 247 -6.84 -6.36 -4.97
N TYR A 248 -7.21 -7.28 -5.88
CA TYR A 248 -6.30 -8.16 -6.60
C TYR A 248 -6.17 -7.78 -8.07
N TYR A 249 -4.93 -7.85 -8.55
CA TYR A 249 -4.51 -7.44 -9.87
C TYR A 249 -3.82 -8.57 -10.61
N MET A 250 -4.00 -8.62 -11.92
CA MET A 250 -3.40 -9.64 -12.77
C MET A 250 -2.33 -9.01 -13.67
N THR A 251 -1.14 -9.60 -13.71
CA THR A 251 -0.10 -9.17 -14.66
C THR A 251 -0.41 -9.75 -16.04
N ASP A 252 -0.10 -9.01 -17.10
CA ASP A 252 -0.32 -9.44 -18.49
C ASP A 252 1.00 -9.60 -19.27
N ASN A 253 2.14 -9.40 -18.59
CA ASN A 253 3.52 -9.38 -19.12
C ASN A 253 3.81 -8.36 -20.22
N SER A 254 2.81 -7.63 -20.71
CA SER A 254 2.94 -6.60 -21.73
C SER A 254 3.08 -5.21 -21.12
N THR A 255 2.27 -4.90 -20.11
CA THR A 255 2.26 -3.62 -19.39
C THR A 255 3.05 -3.68 -18.08
N LEU A 256 3.04 -4.87 -17.47
CA LEU A 256 3.80 -5.18 -16.26
C LEU A 256 4.38 -6.59 -16.42
N PHE A 257 5.67 -6.63 -16.71
CA PHE A 257 6.50 -7.80 -16.82
C PHE A 257 7.09 -8.14 -15.46
N VAL A 258 6.84 -9.36 -15.02
CA VAL A 258 7.45 -9.91 -13.81
C VAL A 258 8.62 -10.79 -14.24
N ASP A 259 9.83 -10.25 -14.13
CA ASP A 259 11.06 -11.03 -14.33
C ASP A 259 11.24 -11.96 -13.14
N MET A 260 10.65 -13.15 -13.23
CA MET A 260 10.84 -14.18 -12.24
C MET A 260 12.29 -14.65 -12.31
N PHE A 261 12.94 -14.93 -11.18
CA PHE A 261 14.35 -15.37 -11.18
C PHE A 261 14.49 -16.77 -11.81
N TRP A 262 14.58 -16.81 -13.14
CA TRP A 262 14.64 -18.02 -13.98
C TRP A 262 15.79 -18.97 -13.61
N GLY A 263 16.83 -18.47 -12.94
CA GLY A 263 17.99 -19.26 -12.50
C GLY A 263 17.70 -20.30 -11.41
N VAL A 264 16.66 -20.12 -10.60
CA VAL A 264 16.18 -21.13 -9.63
C VAL A 264 15.09 -22.02 -10.24
N MET A 265 14.48 -21.55 -11.33
CA MET A 265 13.20 -22.04 -11.88
C MET A 265 13.36 -22.77 -13.22
N GLY A 266 14.57 -23.19 -13.61
CA GLY A 266 14.84 -23.91 -14.87
C GLY A 266 14.10 -25.25 -15.05
N TYR A 267 13.23 -25.62 -14.11
CA TYR A 267 12.46 -26.87 -14.04
C TYR A 267 10.99 -26.56 -13.71
N MET A 268 10.34 -25.75 -14.56
CA MET A 268 8.93 -25.39 -14.41
C MET A 268 8.04 -26.31 -15.22
N LYS A 269 7.04 -26.92 -14.57
CA LYS A 269 6.03 -27.72 -15.27
C LYS A 269 5.07 -26.85 -16.11
N TYR A 270 4.91 -25.54 -15.77
CA TYR A 270 3.93 -24.62 -16.39
C TYR A 270 4.45 -23.18 -16.60
N PRO A 271 5.27 -22.90 -17.63
CA PRO A 271 5.94 -21.60 -17.83
C PRO A 271 5.01 -20.44 -18.26
N ASN A 272 3.74 -20.71 -18.55
CA ASN A 272 2.80 -19.73 -19.14
C ASN A 272 1.78 -19.16 -18.15
N ARG A 273 1.88 -19.46 -16.86
CA ARG A 273 0.95 -18.90 -15.86
C ARG A 273 1.38 -17.49 -15.47
N LEU A 274 0.44 -16.56 -15.60
CA LEU A 274 0.61 -15.16 -15.21
C LEU A 274 0.69 -15.02 -13.68
N THR A 275 1.21 -13.89 -13.21
CA THR A 275 1.28 -13.54 -11.79
C THR A 275 0.06 -12.73 -11.40
N PHE A 276 -0.45 -12.91 -10.18
CA PHE A 276 -1.40 -11.96 -9.61
C PHE A 276 -0.85 -11.37 -8.32
N TRP A 277 -1.38 -10.25 -7.88
CA TRP A 277 -0.85 -9.50 -6.75
C TRP A 277 -1.91 -8.64 -6.08
N SER A 278 -1.66 -8.19 -4.86
CA SER A 278 -2.59 -7.37 -4.09
C SER A 278 -1.92 -6.16 -3.45
N ILE A 279 -2.76 -5.19 -3.10
CA ILE A 279 -2.39 -4.02 -2.29
C ILE A 279 -3.27 -3.99 -1.05
N HIS A 280 -2.66 -3.86 0.13
CA HIS A 280 -3.36 -3.68 1.40
C HIS A 280 -2.92 -2.39 2.08
N THR A 281 -3.88 -1.63 2.59
CA THR A 281 -3.60 -0.37 3.26
C THR A 281 -3.52 -0.58 4.77
N TYR A 282 -2.41 -0.17 5.37
CA TYR A 282 -2.21 -0.07 6.81
C TYR A 282 -1.97 1.38 7.20
N GLU A 283 -1.89 1.67 8.51
CA GLU A 283 -1.70 3.03 9.02
C GLU A 283 -0.49 3.74 8.39
N GLU A 284 0.67 3.08 8.36
CA GLU A 284 1.94 3.65 7.89
C GLU A 284 2.32 3.24 6.46
N HIS A 285 1.72 2.18 5.91
CA HIS A 285 2.18 1.57 4.67
C HIS A 285 1.04 1.20 3.73
N TYR A 286 1.35 1.19 2.43
CA TYR A 286 0.71 0.30 1.48
C TYR A 286 1.57 -0.95 1.34
N VAL A 287 0.97 -2.12 1.49
CA VAL A 287 1.67 -3.40 1.43
C VAL A 287 1.36 -4.09 0.12
N ILE A 288 2.42 -4.44 -0.62
CA ILE A 288 2.33 -5.06 -1.94
C ILE A 288 2.81 -6.51 -1.84
N MET A 289 1.96 -7.43 -2.28
CA MET A 289 2.25 -8.86 -2.27
C MET A 289 1.95 -9.48 -3.63
N PHE A 290 2.89 -10.26 -4.14
CA PHE A 290 2.80 -10.97 -5.41
C PHE A 290 2.65 -12.47 -5.17
N TYR A 291 1.84 -13.14 -5.98
CA TYR A 291 1.45 -14.54 -5.79
C TYR A 291 1.60 -15.34 -7.09
N HIS A 292 1.84 -16.64 -6.91
CA HIS A 292 1.78 -17.63 -7.97
C HIS A 292 0.39 -18.27 -7.99
N ASP A 293 0.14 -19.12 -8.98
CA ASP A 293 -0.96 -20.07 -8.90
C ASP A 293 -0.79 -20.97 -7.66
N GLU A 294 -1.85 -21.19 -6.88
CA GLU A 294 -1.82 -22.10 -5.74
C GLU A 294 -1.47 -23.56 -6.11
N LYS A 295 -1.64 -23.92 -7.39
CA LYS A 295 -1.25 -25.20 -8.00
C LYS A 295 0.17 -25.23 -8.55
N TYR A 296 0.90 -24.12 -8.44
CA TYR A 296 2.28 -24.00 -8.88
C TYR A 296 3.15 -25.06 -8.19
N MET A 297 3.87 -25.87 -8.99
CA MET A 297 4.80 -26.90 -8.52
C MET A 297 6.06 -26.88 -9.37
N LEU A 298 7.23 -26.87 -8.72
CA LEU A 298 8.52 -27.07 -9.38
C LEU A 298 8.73 -28.55 -9.68
N GLU A 299 9.15 -28.86 -10.91
CA GLU A 299 9.19 -30.21 -11.49
C GLU A 299 10.12 -31.17 -10.73
N LEU A 300 11.11 -30.64 -10.01
CA LEU A 300 12.10 -31.43 -9.27
C LEU A 300 11.75 -31.70 -7.80
N ALA A 301 10.72 -31.07 -7.20
CA ALA A 301 10.67 -31.04 -5.73
C ALA A 301 9.30 -30.87 -5.03
N GLU A 302 8.14 -30.96 -5.70
CA GLU A 302 6.81 -30.80 -5.04
C GLU A 302 6.76 -29.57 -4.09
N ILE A 303 7.43 -28.50 -4.50
CA ILE A 303 7.64 -27.30 -3.70
C ILE A 303 6.31 -26.56 -3.53
N PRO A 304 5.97 -26.06 -2.32
CA PRO A 304 4.75 -25.27 -2.13
C PRO A 304 4.68 -24.06 -3.03
N ALA A 305 3.47 -23.71 -3.45
CA ALA A 305 3.16 -22.38 -3.93
C ALA A 305 3.40 -21.36 -2.80
N CYS A 306 4.45 -20.55 -2.91
CA CYS A 306 4.78 -19.45 -2.00
C CYS A 306 4.57 -18.09 -2.69
N PRO A 307 4.31 -17.00 -1.94
CA PRO A 307 4.32 -15.66 -2.52
C PRO A 307 5.63 -15.40 -3.26
N ILE A 308 5.54 -14.63 -4.35
CA ILE A 308 6.69 -14.24 -5.14
C ILE A 308 7.64 -13.46 -4.22
N ASN A 309 8.90 -13.89 -4.21
CA ASN A 309 9.96 -13.47 -3.30
C ASN A 309 9.88 -14.01 -1.86
N MET A 310 9.08 -15.04 -1.61
CA MET A 310 9.23 -15.92 -0.45
C MET A 310 9.88 -17.22 -0.89
N PHE A 311 10.69 -17.79 -0.01
CA PHE A 311 11.29 -19.09 -0.23
C PHE A 311 10.43 -20.21 0.33
N PRO A 312 10.25 -21.28 -0.43
CA PRO A 312 9.77 -22.52 0.13
C PRO A 312 10.87 -23.15 0.99
N MET A 313 10.53 -23.72 2.14
CA MET A 313 11.44 -24.65 2.80
C MET A 313 11.48 -25.96 2.03
N GLY A 314 12.66 -26.34 1.53
CA GLY A 314 12.87 -27.47 0.63
C GLY A 314 12.90 -28.84 1.32
N HIS A 315 12.54 -29.87 0.55
CA HIS A 315 12.36 -31.28 0.94
C HIS A 315 13.62 -32.01 1.46
N LEU A 316 14.80 -31.38 1.45
CA LEU A 316 16.06 -32.01 1.85
C LEU A 316 16.23 -32.07 3.37
N THR A 317 15.54 -31.20 4.12
CA THR A 317 15.28 -31.42 5.54
C THR A 317 14.05 -32.33 5.62
N ARG A 318 14.21 -33.57 6.10
CA ARG A 318 13.08 -34.49 6.31
C ARG A 318 12.28 -34.04 7.54
N LEU A 319 11.68 -32.86 7.49
CA LEU A 319 10.59 -32.52 8.39
C LEU A 319 9.47 -33.51 8.08
N ARG A 320 9.20 -34.40 9.04
CA ARG A 320 8.13 -35.38 8.93
C ARG A 320 7.02 -35.00 9.90
N PRO A 321 5.78 -34.93 9.42
CA PRO A 321 5.32 -35.05 8.02
C PRO A 321 5.86 -33.91 7.16
N SER A 322 6.00 -34.17 5.85
CA SER A 322 6.40 -33.17 4.86
C SER A 322 5.35 -32.06 4.86
N GLN A 323 5.68 -30.91 5.43
CA GLN A 323 4.77 -29.78 5.46
C GLN A 323 5.44 -28.53 4.90
N PRO A 324 4.79 -27.86 3.94
CA PRO A 324 5.51 -26.93 3.11
C PRO A 324 5.33 -25.49 3.62
N LEU A 325 6.40 -24.91 4.17
CA LEU A 325 6.44 -23.56 4.72
C LEU A 325 7.00 -22.57 3.69
N CYS A 326 6.46 -21.36 3.68
CA CYS A 326 7.02 -20.22 2.98
C CYS A 326 7.66 -19.27 3.98
N TYR A 327 8.91 -18.87 3.74
CA TYR A 327 9.63 -17.96 4.62
C TYR A 327 10.30 -16.84 3.84
N ARG A 328 10.65 -15.77 4.56
CA ARG A 328 11.43 -14.65 4.05
C ARG A 328 12.30 -14.06 5.14
N LEU A 329 13.53 -13.76 4.79
CA LEU A 329 14.48 -13.02 5.62
C LEU A 329 14.37 -11.52 5.32
N PHE A 330 14.49 -10.70 6.37
CA PHE A 330 14.62 -9.26 6.27
C PHE A 330 15.87 -8.81 7.02
N ASN A 331 16.82 -8.21 6.28
CA ASN A 331 17.97 -7.53 6.87
C ASN A 331 17.51 -6.16 7.39
N ALA A 332 17.48 -6.01 8.71
CA ALA A 332 16.96 -4.83 9.39
C ALA A 332 17.74 -4.60 10.69
N PRO A 333 18.93 -3.97 10.59
CA PRO A 333 19.80 -3.78 11.74
C PRO A 333 19.10 -3.00 12.87
N ASN A 334 19.24 -3.48 14.11
CA ASN A 334 18.66 -2.90 15.33
C ASN A 334 17.13 -2.77 15.34
N ILE A 335 16.42 -3.51 14.49
CA ILE A 335 14.95 -3.58 14.57
C ILE A 335 14.52 -4.20 15.90
N THR A 336 13.44 -3.69 16.49
CA THR A 336 12.85 -4.30 17.70
C THR A 336 12.01 -5.52 17.35
N TYR A 337 11.80 -6.41 18.31
CA TYR A 337 10.93 -7.57 18.12
C TYR A 337 9.51 -7.15 17.72
N VAL A 338 8.96 -6.14 18.41
CA VAL A 338 7.59 -5.64 18.17
C VAL A 338 7.45 -5.10 16.76
N ARG A 339 8.46 -4.37 16.26
CA ARG A 339 8.45 -3.86 14.88
C ARG A 339 8.57 -5.00 13.87
N ALA A 340 9.50 -5.93 14.07
CA ALA A 340 9.66 -7.10 13.22
C ALA A 340 8.36 -7.93 13.10
N LYS A 341 7.70 -8.21 14.24
CA LYS A 341 6.39 -8.91 14.27
C LYS A 341 5.31 -8.15 13.53
N THR A 342 5.25 -6.83 13.71
CA THR A 342 4.29 -5.97 13.00
C THR A 342 4.47 -6.06 11.47
N LEU A 343 5.72 -6.05 10.99
CA LEU A 343 6.00 -6.15 9.56
C LEU A 343 5.64 -7.52 8.99
N CYS A 344 5.94 -8.62 9.69
CA CYS A 344 5.50 -9.95 9.27
C CYS A 344 3.97 -10.03 9.17
N ASN A 345 3.26 -9.57 10.20
CA ASN A 345 1.80 -9.61 10.25
C ASN A 345 1.15 -8.81 9.11
N ARG A 346 1.76 -7.68 8.71
CA ARG A 346 1.32 -6.88 7.57
C ARG A 346 1.42 -7.60 6.24
N LEU A 347 2.31 -8.59 6.12
CA LEU A 347 2.43 -9.46 4.95
C LEU A 347 1.50 -10.67 5.00
N GLY A 348 0.65 -10.77 6.03
CA GLY A 348 -0.14 -11.98 6.31
C GLY A 348 0.70 -13.15 6.83
N LEU A 349 1.91 -12.88 7.32
CA LEU A 349 2.88 -13.83 7.87
C LEU A 349 2.98 -13.64 9.39
N ASP A 350 3.81 -14.45 10.06
CA ASP A 350 4.25 -14.17 11.44
C ASP A 350 5.77 -14.34 11.54
N LEU A 351 6.37 -13.95 12.65
CA LEU A 351 7.76 -14.28 12.94
C LEU A 351 7.96 -15.79 12.89
N MET A 352 9.04 -16.21 12.26
CA MET A 352 9.31 -17.62 12.05
C MET A 352 9.61 -18.33 13.36
N PRO A 353 8.93 -19.44 13.69
CA PRO A 353 9.29 -20.28 14.82
C PRO A 353 10.74 -20.77 14.73
N PRO A 354 11.51 -20.81 15.83
CA PRO A 354 12.79 -21.48 15.82
C PRO A 354 12.62 -23.00 15.55
N ILE A 355 13.32 -23.54 14.56
CA ILE A 355 13.35 -24.98 14.23
C ILE A 355 14.72 -25.61 14.55
N TYR A 356 14.73 -26.93 14.80
CA TYR A 356 15.90 -27.67 15.32
C TYR A 356 16.97 -27.99 14.25
N TYR A 357 18.25 -27.88 14.64
CA TYR A 357 19.53 -28.39 14.07
C TYR A 357 19.88 -28.16 12.58
N GLU A 358 18.93 -27.86 11.70
CA GLU A 358 19.17 -27.68 10.25
C GLU A 358 18.59 -26.35 9.74
N PHE A 359 18.52 -25.35 10.62
CA PHE A 359 17.92 -24.04 10.33
C PHE A 359 18.74 -23.29 9.28
N ALA A 360 20.07 -23.23 9.40
CA ALA A 360 20.90 -22.41 8.54
C ALA A 360 21.76 -23.29 7.61
N GLY A 361 21.77 -22.96 6.32
CA GLY A 361 22.51 -23.70 5.32
C GLY A 361 22.57 -22.97 3.98
N SER A 362 23.47 -23.42 3.11
CA SER A 362 23.42 -23.03 1.68
C SER A 362 22.07 -23.44 1.07
N PHE A 363 21.66 -22.76 -0.01
CA PHE A 363 20.37 -22.84 -0.73
C PHE A 363 19.74 -24.25 -0.89
N TYR A 364 20.52 -25.32 -0.77
CA TYR A 364 20.11 -26.71 -0.97
C TYR A 364 20.01 -27.53 0.34
N GLY A 365 19.89 -26.93 1.52
CA GLY A 365 19.74 -27.70 2.76
C GLY A 365 19.28 -26.97 4.02
N GLY A 366 19.12 -25.64 3.99
CA GLY A 366 18.67 -24.83 5.14
C GLY A 366 18.06 -23.50 4.69
N ILE A 367 17.59 -22.70 5.66
CA ILE A 367 17.14 -21.31 5.46
C ILE A 367 18.35 -20.52 5.00
N ALA A 368 18.20 -19.84 3.86
CA ALA A 368 19.29 -19.12 3.25
C ALA A 368 19.73 -17.95 4.14
N VAL A 369 20.88 -18.09 4.81
CA VAL A 369 21.43 -17.04 5.69
C VAL A 369 22.45 -16.17 4.94
N LYS A 370 23.19 -16.77 4.00
CA LYS A 370 24.22 -16.11 3.18
C LYS A 370 24.10 -16.51 1.70
N ASN A 371 23.96 -15.55 0.80
CA ASN A 371 24.01 -15.82 -0.65
C ASN A 371 24.57 -14.64 -1.45
N ASN A 372 25.71 -14.84 -2.12
CA ASN A 372 26.33 -13.82 -2.98
C ASN A 372 25.56 -13.56 -4.29
N LEU A 373 24.70 -14.48 -4.72
CA LEU A 373 23.86 -14.34 -5.90
C LEU A 373 22.57 -13.58 -5.62
N LEU A 374 22.13 -13.54 -4.35
CA LEU A 374 20.86 -12.97 -3.89
C LEU A 374 21.08 -12.14 -2.63
N THR A 375 22.01 -11.18 -2.70
CA THR A 375 22.44 -10.38 -1.54
C THR A 375 21.29 -9.67 -0.83
N ALA A 376 20.29 -9.21 -1.59
CA ALA A 376 19.10 -8.58 -1.06
C ALA A 376 18.26 -9.53 -0.16
N TRP A 377 18.44 -10.85 -0.29
CA TRP A 377 17.65 -11.89 0.36
C TRP A 377 18.50 -12.69 1.38
N SER A 378 19.59 -12.10 1.86
CA SER A 378 20.53 -12.70 2.81
C SER A 378 21.01 -11.66 3.84
N PHE A 379 21.57 -12.12 4.96
CA PHE A 379 22.21 -11.18 5.88
C PHE A 379 23.55 -10.68 5.35
N PRO A 380 23.91 -9.42 5.65
CA PRO A 380 25.19 -8.86 5.24
C PRO A 380 26.35 -9.47 6.03
N GLY A 381 27.55 -9.35 5.46
CA GLY A 381 28.78 -9.76 6.14
C GLY A 381 29.00 -11.27 6.17
N GLU A 382 30.03 -11.69 6.91
CA GLU A 382 30.48 -13.08 6.81
C GLU A 382 29.97 -14.00 7.90
N ARG A 383 29.67 -13.55 9.14
CA ARG A 383 29.48 -14.44 10.30
C ARG A 383 28.76 -13.75 11.47
N ASN A 384 28.07 -14.55 12.30
CA ASN A 384 27.44 -14.19 13.58
C ASN A 384 26.26 -13.22 13.45
N TRP A 385 25.07 -13.78 13.25
CA TRP A 385 23.84 -13.00 13.10
C TRP A 385 22.92 -13.20 14.28
N ASN A 386 22.35 -12.11 14.80
CA ASN A 386 21.28 -12.17 15.79
C ASN A 386 19.96 -11.84 15.11
N VAL A 387 18.97 -12.71 15.21
CA VAL A 387 17.74 -12.60 14.41
C VAL A 387 16.52 -12.85 15.27
N TRP A 388 15.50 -12.00 15.13
CA TRP A 388 14.24 -12.25 15.83
C TRP A 388 13.54 -13.49 15.29
N VAL A 389 13.04 -14.31 16.20
CA VAL A 389 12.28 -15.54 15.92
C VAL A 389 10.98 -15.52 16.71
N GLY A 390 9.94 -16.20 16.22
CA GLY A 390 8.59 -16.15 16.79
C GLY A 390 8.44 -17.00 18.05
N LEU A 391 9.08 -16.61 19.16
CA LEU A 391 8.96 -17.22 20.48
C LEU A 391 8.85 -16.14 21.56
N GLU A 392 7.81 -16.25 22.40
CA GLU A 392 7.43 -15.26 23.42
C GLU A 392 7.18 -15.93 24.77
N HIS A 393 7.40 -15.18 25.85
CA HIS A 393 7.08 -15.66 27.19
C HIS A 393 5.56 -15.74 27.41
N ASP A 394 5.08 -16.86 27.93
CA ASP A 394 3.69 -17.06 28.32
C ASP A 394 3.59 -17.64 29.74
N ASN A 395 3.06 -16.82 30.65
CA ASN A 395 2.74 -17.20 32.02
C ASN A 395 1.68 -18.32 32.10
N GLN A 396 0.87 -18.53 31.07
CA GLN A 396 -0.16 -19.57 31.02
C GLN A 396 0.35 -20.94 30.56
N CYS A 397 1.59 -21.03 30.06
CA CYS A 397 2.25 -22.30 29.75
C CYS A 397 2.77 -23.03 31.01
N MET A 398 2.67 -22.44 32.22
CA MET A 398 3.01 -23.13 33.46
C MET A 398 2.20 -24.44 33.62
N ASN A 399 2.91 -25.56 33.71
CA ASN A 399 2.37 -26.91 33.92
C ASN A 399 1.47 -27.46 32.79
N LYS A 400 1.57 -26.94 31.56
CA LYS A 400 0.88 -27.50 30.39
C LYS A 400 1.90 -28.09 29.43
N SER A 401 1.76 -29.38 29.12
CA SER A 401 2.44 -30.01 27.98
C SER A 401 1.41 -30.23 26.88
N ASN A 402 1.43 -29.37 25.86
CA ASN A 402 0.62 -29.51 24.65
C ASN A 402 1.50 -29.20 23.42
N ALA A 403 0.92 -29.21 22.22
CA ALA A 403 1.66 -28.96 20.98
C ALA A 403 2.36 -27.58 20.91
N TYR A 404 2.06 -26.67 21.84
CA TYR A 404 2.53 -25.26 21.84
C TYR A 404 3.33 -24.87 23.09
N CYS A 405 3.16 -25.60 24.20
CA CYS A 405 3.90 -25.46 25.45
C CYS A 405 4.63 -26.78 25.70
N SER A 406 5.96 -26.83 25.57
CA SER A 406 6.73 -28.03 25.92
C SER A 406 7.15 -28.01 27.39
N GLY A 407 6.56 -28.88 28.20
CA GLY A 407 6.99 -29.11 29.59
C GLY A 407 6.88 -27.88 30.52
N ASN A 408 7.81 -27.78 31.47
CA ASN A 408 7.89 -26.70 32.47
C ASN A 408 8.37 -25.34 31.90
N GLN A 409 8.31 -25.15 30.58
CA GLN A 409 8.90 -23.98 29.91
C GLN A 409 7.80 -22.93 29.65
N GLN A 410 7.99 -21.73 30.17
CA GLN A 410 7.05 -20.60 30.10
C GLN A 410 7.11 -19.89 28.73
N TRP A 411 7.24 -20.62 27.62
CA TRP A 411 7.48 -20.05 26.29
C TRP A 411 6.50 -20.63 25.26
N GLN A 412 5.95 -19.77 24.40
CA GLN A 412 5.03 -20.14 23.32
C GLN A 412 5.47 -19.50 22.00
N TYR A 413 5.13 -20.13 20.88
CA TYR A 413 5.36 -19.52 19.57
C TYR A 413 4.42 -18.32 19.35
N SER A 414 4.91 -17.30 18.63
CA SER A 414 4.12 -16.11 18.30
C SER A 414 2.89 -16.43 17.47
N ASN A 415 2.98 -17.45 16.61
CA ASN A 415 1.87 -18.07 15.89
C ASN A 415 1.78 -19.57 16.21
N PRO A 416 0.82 -19.99 17.05
CA PRO A 416 0.60 -21.39 17.36
C PRO A 416 0.31 -22.23 16.12
N SER A 417 -0.37 -21.71 15.10
CA SER A 417 -0.72 -22.49 13.90
C SER A 417 0.51 -23.00 13.17
N LEU A 418 1.59 -22.20 13.16
CA LEU A 418 2.88 -22.62 12.58
C LEU A 418 3.54 -23.74 13.39
N ALA A 419 3.25 -23.88 14.67
CA ALA A 419 3.82 -24.92 15.53
C ALA A 419 3.22 -26.32 15.26
N ILE A 420 1.92 -26.40 14.96
CA ILE A 420 1.19 -27.66 14.67
C ILE A 420 1.87 -28.42 13.54
N ILE A 421 2.40 -27.66 12.58
CA ILE A 421 3.07 -28.13 11.38
C ILE A 421 4.24 -29.06 11.72
N TYR A 422 4.87 -28.87 12.88
CA TYR A 422 6.08 -29.56 13.29
C TYR A 422 5.85 -30.70 14.30
N TYR A 423 4.61 -30.94 14.76
CA TYR A 423 4.31 -31.81 15.92
C TYR A 423 4.01 -33.30 15.58
N GLN A 424 4.21 -33.77 14.35
CA GLN A 424 3.74 -35.11 13.95
C GLN A 424 4.87 -36.17 13.85
N SER A 425 5.52 -36.50 14.99
CA SER A 425 6.38 -37.69 15.22
C SER A 425 6.59 -37.87 16.74
N PRO A 426 6.92 -39.07 17.31
CA PRO A 426 6.50 -39.53 18.64
C PRO A 426 7.19 -38.86 19.85
N ARG A 427 7.79 -37.69 19.68
CA ARG A 427 8.28 -36.86 20.78
C ARG A 427 7.18 -35.86 21.13
N ASP A 428 6.51 -36.10 22.26
CA ASP A 428 5.48 -35.20 22.78
C ASP A 428 6.05 -33.84 23.25
N THR A 429 7.34 -33.57 23.04
CA THR A 429 8.08 -32.40 23.55
C THR A 429 8.91 -31.71 22.46
N ILE A 430 8.75 -30.39 22.34
CA ILE A 430 9.59 -29.51 21.54
C ILE A 430 10.79 -29.08 22.41
N ASP A 431 12.01 -29.34 21.95
CA ASP A 431 13.23 -28.95 22.65
C ASP A 431 13.83 -27.68 22.03
N PHE A 432 13.93 -26.61 22.83
CA PHE A 432 14.61 -25.37 22.44
C PHE A 432 16.12 -25.46 22.73
N TYR A 433 16.95 -25.08 21.75
CA TYR A 433 18.40 -25.07 21.90
C TYR A 433 18.88 -23.72 22.43
N TRP A 434 18.83 -23.56 23.75
CA TRP A 434 19.23 -22.33 24.42
C TRP A 434 20.75 -22.13 24.45
N GLY A 435 21.18 -20.88 24.39
CA GLY A 435 22.56 -20.49 24.65
C GLY A 435 22.98 -20.71 26.10
N THR A 436 24.27 -20.54 26.38
CA THR A 436 24.80 -20.64 27.74
C THR A 436 24.10 -19.65 28.66
N ASN A 437 23.58 -20.13 29.80
CA ASN A 437 22.81 -19.37 30.80
C ASN A 437 21.41 -18.88 30.35
N GLU A 438 20.85 -19.46 29.29
CA GLU A 438 19.50 -19.15 28.81
C GLU A 438 18.53 -20.33 29.07
N PRO A 439 17.20 -20.10 29.14
CA PRO A 439 16.55 -18.78 29.09
C PRO A 439 16.78 -17.97 30.38
N ASP A 440 17.15 -16.70 30.25
CA ASP A 440 17.11 -15.75 31.35
C ASP A 440 15.64 -15.36 31.64
N MET A 441 15.13 -15.85 32.77
CA MET A 441 13.74 -15.68 33.21
C MET A 441 13.47 -14.33 33.90
N SER A 442 14.32 -13.32 33.68
CA SER A 442 14.07 -11.95 34.13
C SER A 442 12.75 -11.42 33.57
N SER A 443 11.95 -10.73 34.40
CA SER A 443 10.55 -10.41 34.09
C SER A 443 10.33 -9.46 32.90
N ASP A 444 11.38 -8.80 32.42
CA ASP A 444 11.36 -7.91 31.26
C ASP A 444 11.90 -8.56 29.98
N LYS A 445 12.42 -9.79 30.04
CA LYS A 445 12.94 -10.55 28.91
C LYS A 445 11.89 -11.53 28.38
N ASN A 446 10.93 -10.99 27.62
CA ASN A 446 9.77 -11.75 27.15
C ASN A 446 9.84 -12.18 25.68
N CYS A 447 10.91 -11.84 24.98
CA CYS A 447 11.10 -12.14 23.56
C CYS A 447 12.41 -12.86 23.31
N VAL A 448 12.50 -13.59 22.19
CA VAL A 448 13.64 -14.46 21.89
C VAL A 448 14.25 -14.11 20.56
N TYR A 449 15.57 -14.00 20.52
CA TYR A 449 16.34 -13.98 19.29
C TYR A 449 17.19 -15.25 19.18
N ALA A 450 17.50 -15.59 17.94
CA ALA A 450 18.42 -16.65 17.60
C ALA A 450 19.78 -16.05 17.25
N HIS A 451 20.84 -16.55 17.87
CA HIS A 451 22.21 -16.34 17.45
C HIS A 451 22.59 -17.44 16.47
N ILE A 452 22.97 -17.07 15.25
CA ILE A 452 23.46 -17.98 14.21
C ILE A 452 24.96 -17.77 14.09
N ASP A 453 25.74 -18.77 14.50
CA ASP A 453 27.21 -18.69 14.49
C ASP A 453 27.80 -18.88 13.09
N ASP A 454 29.13 -18.80 12.99
CA ASP A 454 29.84 -18.94 11.72
C ASP A 454 29.83 -20.34 11.11
N LYS A 455 29.36 -21.33 11.86
CA LYS A 455 29.15 -22.71 11.43
C LYS A 455 27.67 -23.00 11.20
N GLU A 456 26.84 -21.96 11.16
CA GLU A 456 25.40 -22.04 10.93
C GLU A 456 24.66 -22.78 12.07
N TYR A 457 25.26 -22.88 13.26
CA TYR A 457 24.54 -23.36 14.45
C TYR A 457 23.71 -22.24 15.07
N GLN A 458 22.52 -22.63 15.53
CA GLN A 458 21.57 -21.73 16.15
C GLN A 458 21.47 -21.95 17.66
N TYR A 459 21.55 -20.85 18.41
CA TYR A 459 21.32 -20.83 19.86
C TYR A 459 20.31 -19.74 20.21
N LEU A 460 19.37 -20.02 21.09
CA LEU A 460 18.32 -19.09 21.50
C LEU A 460 18.73 -18.28 22.72
N TYR A 461 18.37 -17.01 22.73
CA TYR A 461 18.63 -16.07 23.81
C TYR A 461 17.42 -15.19 24.06
N THR A 462 17.18 -14.87 25.33
CA THR A 462 16.07 -14.02 25.75
C THR A 462 16.48 -12.54 25.78
N ALA A 463 15.55 -11.66 25.45
CA ALA A 463 15.75 -10.22 25.39
C ALA A 463 14.45 -9.46 25.68
N LYS A 464 14.59 -8.17 26.01
CA LYS A 464 13.43 -7.27 26.06
C LYS A 464 12.91 -7.06 24.64
N CYS A 465 11.61 -7.14 24.44
CA CYS A 465 11.00 -7.05 23.11
C CYS A 465 11.28 -5.72 22.39
N ASN A 466 11.48 -4.63 23.14
CA ASN A 466 11.79 -3.30 22.62
C ASN A 466 13.27 -2.93 22.76
N THR A 467 14.16 -3.91 22.98
CA THR A 467 15.59 -3.62 23.15
C THR A 467 16.23 -3.16 21.84
N THR A 468 17.18 -2.24 21.96
CA THR A 468 18.17 -1.89 20.94
C THR A 468 19.60 -2.17 21.43
N GLU A 469 19.74 -2.81 22.60
CA GLU A 469 21.04 -3.11 23.23
C GLU A 469 21.67 -4.40 22.67
N VAL A 470 20.84 -5.25 22.04
CA VAL A 470 21.29 -6.42 21.29
C VAL A 470 21.49 -5.99 19.84
N ASP A 471 22.65 -6.29 19.27
CA ASP A 471 22.96 -6.07 17.86
C ASP A 471 22.18 -7.06 16.98
N ILE A 472 20.90 -6.76 16.75
CA ILE A 472 20.01 -7.54 15.90
C ILE A 472 20.33 -7.24 14.44
N THR A 473 20.62 -8.28 13.67
CA THR A 473 20.83 -8.21 12.21
C THR A 473 19.51 -8.09 11.44
N GLY A 474 18.46 -8.76 11.92
CA GLY A 474 17.16 -8.72 11.27
C GLY A 474 16.20 -9.78 11.80
N PHE A 475 15.35 -10.32 10.93
CA PHE A 475 14.28 -11.23 11.33
C PHE A 475 13.80 -12.12 10.18
N TYR A 476 13.06 -13.17 10.52
CA TYR A 476 12.40 -14.06 9.57
C TYR A 476 10.89 -13.96 9.70
N CYS A 477 10.20 -13.83 8.58
CA CYS A 477 8.76 -14.05 8.50
C CYS A 477 8.46 -15.40 7.87
N ALA A 478 7.44 -16.09 8.35
CA ALA A 478 6.99 -17.36 7.80
C ALA A 478 5.47 -17.50 7.77
N SER A 479 5.00 -18.37 6.88
CA SER A 479 3.60 -18.79 6.76
C SER A 479 3.52 -20.20 6.18
N GLU A 480 2.33 -20.78 6.27
CA GLU A 480 1.96 -21.93 5.43
C GLU A 480 1.99 -21.55 3.94
N SER A 481 2.10 -22.55 3.07
CA SER A 481 1.97 -22.33 1.63
C SER A 481 0.66 -21.64 1.25
N GLN A 482 0.66 -20.92 0.12
CA GLN A 482 -0.52 -20.23 -0.44
C GLN A 482 -1.77 -21.12 -0.50
N LYS A 483 -1.58 -22.41 -0.78
CA LYS A 483 -2.66 -23.41 -0.82
C LYS A 483 -3.49 -23.48 0.47
N TYR A 484 -2.90 -23.17 1.62
CA TYR A 484 -3.53 -23.23 2.93
C TYR A 484 -3.89 -21.85 3.50
N LEU A 485 -3.52 -20.77 2.81
CA LEU A 485 -3.93 -19.41 3.18
C LEU A 485 -5.41 -19.21 2.85
N LEU A 486 -6.29 -19.42 3.84
CA LEU A 486 -7.75 -19.43 3.70
C LEU A 486 -8.38 -18.15 3.11
N ASN A 487 -7.65 -17.03 3.12
CA ASN A 487 -8.15 -15.73 2.68
C ASN A 487 -7.58 -15.27 1.32
N LEU A 488 -6.79 -16.11 0.65
CA LEU A 488 -6.28 -15.82 -0.69
C LEU A 488 -7.32 -16.28 -1.74
N PRO A 489 -7.71 -15.44 -2.72
CA PRO A 489 -8.54 -15.90 -3.83
C PRO A 489 -7.78 -16.93 -4.67
N LYS A 490 -8.51 -17.86 -5.29
CA LYS A 490 -7.91 -18.81 -6.23
C LYS A 490 -7.42 -18.07 -7.47
N TYR A 491 -6.31 -18.54 -8.03
CA TYR A 491 -5.76 -18.02 -9.27
C TYR A 491 -6.80 -17.96 -10.39
N SER A 492 -7.60 -19.03 -10.55
CA SER A 492 -8.62 -19.12 -11.60
C SER A 492 -9.66 -18.01 -11.51
N ASP A 493 -10.02 -17.60 -10.29
CA ASP A 493 -11.07 -16.60 -10.05
C ASP A 493 -10.56 -15.21 -10.42
N VAL A 494 -9.32 -14.91 -10.00
CA VAL A 494 -8.64 -13.67 -10.39
C VAL A 494 -8.43 -13.64 -11.90
N ALA A 495 -7.85 -14.68 -12.49
CA ALA A 495 -7.60 -14.78 -13.92
C ALA A 495 -8.87 -14.58 -14.77
N ALA A 496 -9.97 -15.23 -14.38
CA ALA A 496 -11.26 -15.11 -15.05
C ALA A 496 -11.80 -13.67 -15.02
N SER A 497 -11.62 -12.94 -13.92
CA SER A 497 -12.05 -11.54 -13.82
C SER A 497 -11.33 -10.61 -14.81
N TYR A 498 -10.12 -10.99 -15.26
CA TYR A 498 -9.35 -10.28 -16.29
C TYR A 498 -9.56 -10.86 -17.71
N GLY A 499 -10.49 -11.81 -17.86
CA GLY A 499 -10.81 -12.43 -19.16
C GLY A 499 -9.81 -13.50 -19.61
N TYR A 500 -8.93 -13.96 -18.72
CA TYR A 500 -8.06 -15.10 -19.00
C TYR A 500 -8.82 -16.40 -18.81
N VAL A 501 -8.71 -17.30 -19.78
CA VAL A 501 -9.23 -18.66 -19.66
C VAL A 501 -8.16 -19.49 -18.97
N ASP A 502 -8.48 -20.04 -17.80
CA ASP A 502 -7.62 -21.01 -17.13
C ASP A 502 -7.58 -22.30 -17.97
N HIS A 503 -6.58 -22.40 -18.86
CA HIS A 503 -6.26 -23.65 -19.50
C HIS A 503 -5.51 -24.51 -18.48
N LEU A 504 -6.18 -25.55 -17.97
CA LEU A 504 -5.49 -26.63 -17.29
C LEU A 504 -4.36 -27.10 -18.22
N PRO A 505 -3.12 -27.12 -17.75
CA PRO A 505 -1.98 -27.43 -18.58
C PRO A 505 -1.98 -28.94 -18.80
N TYR A 506 -2.54 -29.37 -19.93
CA TYR A 506 -2.49 -30.73 -20.48
C TYR A 506 -2.72 -31.86 -19.44
N ASP A 507 -3.93 -32.44 -19.43
CA ASP A 507 -4.11 -33.82 -18.98
C ASP A 507 -3.28 -34.80 -19.82
#